data_AF-A0A0D2AI16-F1
#
_entry.id   AF-A0A0D2AI16-F1
#
_cell.length_a   1.000
_cell.length_b   1.000
_cell.length_c   1.000
_cell.angle_alpha   90.00
_cell.angle_beta   90.00
_cell.angle_gamma   90.00
#
_symmetry.space_group_name_H-M   'P 1'
#
loop_
_entity.id
_entity.type
_entity.pdbx_description
1 polymer ?
#
loop_
_entity_poly.entity_id
_entity_poly.type
_entity_poly.pdbx_seq_one_letter_code
_entity_poly.pdbx_strand_id
1 'polypeptide(L)'
;MLAPRPPPSDEGAQEPPYSQRPRKISTACGACKQRKTKCSGGNPCEACATRKSLCVYDATSDQRRKIANHRTAQELADKQVALERHQQLLGGIIATVRAGGLSATEDLIRVMRSGVDLSQLAAHVRNECRANIAIQQAFEQIDFVINGGTELPSPAQMQVLPREGSRGSEEQSDNSSTRFPPSDRPKMDRLEWPR
;
A
#
# COMPACT_ATOMS: atom_id res chain seq x y z
N MET A 1 -12.38 82.99 -1.27
CA MET A 1 -11.49 82.28 -2.22
C MET A 1 -11.66 80.78 -2.01
N LEU A 2 -12.52 80.15 -2.81
CA LEU A 2 -12.67 78.69 -2.88
C LEU A 2 -12.69 78.34 -4.38
N ALA A 3 -11.74 77.53 -4.85
CA ALA A 3 -11.63 77.13 -6.25
C ALA A 3 -12.51 75.89 -6.55
N PRO A 4 -13.20 75.80 -7.70
CA PRO A 4 -14.00 74.64 -8.05
C PRO A 4 -13.14 73.46 -8.55
N ARG A 5 -13.59 72.25 -8.21
CA ARG A 5 -13.01 70.94 -8.56
C ARG A 5 -13.30 70.59 -10.04
N PRO A 6 -12.31 70.12 -10.83
CA PRO A 6 -12.54 69.66 -12.21
C PRO A 6 -13.15 68.24 -12.25
N PRO A 7 -13.91 67.89 -13.32
CA PRO A 7 -14.56 66.60 -13.49
C PRO A 7 -13.58 65.47 -13.88
N PRO A 8 -13.93 64.19 -13.65
CA PRO A 8 -13.07 63.05 -13.94
C PRO A 8 -13.05 62.73 -15.44
N SER A 9 -11.84 62.67 -16.01
CA SER A 9 -11.59 62.10 -17.33
C SER A 9 -11.45 60.57 -17.21
N ASP A 10 -12.20 59.87 -18.04
CA ASP A 10 -12.20 58.43 -18.24
C ASP A 10 -10.94 58.04 -19.04
N GLU A 11 -9.88 57.57 -18.37
CA GLU A 11 -8.72 56.97 -19.03
C GLU A 11 -8.32 55.69 -18.29
N GLY A 12 -8.42 54.57 -19.01
CA GLY A 12 -8.23 53.23 -18.52
C GLY A 12 -6.86 53.01 -17.89
N ALA A 13 -6.86 52.66 -16.61
CA ALA A 13 -5.68 52.16 -15.92
C ALA A 13 -5.33 50.76 -16.45
N GLN A 14 -4.37 50.71 -17.38
CA GLN A 14 -3.64 49.50 -17.72
C GLN A 14 -2.86 49.02 -16.49
N GLU A 15 -3.30 47.90 -15.93
CA GLU A 15 -2.53 47.08 -15.00
C GLU A 15 -1.13 46.75 -15.59
N PRO A 16 -0.04 46.93 -14.83
CA PRO A 16 1.29 46.60 -15.31
C PRO A 16 1.40 45.07 -15.53
N PRO A 17 1.99 44.60 -16.65
CA PRO A 17 2.10 43.18 -16.91
C PRO A 17 3.02 42.54 -15.86
N TYR A 18 2.43 41.64 -15.08
CA TYR A 18 3.10 40.71 -14.18
C TYR A 18 4.43 40.26 -14.80
N SER A 19 5.55 40.59 -14.13
CA SER A 19 6.87 40.16 -14.55
C SER A 19 6.91 38.63 -14.51
N GLN A 20 6.64 38.00 -15.67
CA GLN A 20 6.69 36.57 -15.82
C GLN A 20 8.14 36.15 -15.65
N ARG A 21 8.47 35.70 -14.43
CA ARG A 21 9.72 35.00 -14.17
C ARG A 21 9.90 33.94 -15.28
N PRO A 22 11.08 33.85 -15.92
CA PRO A 22 11.28 32.94 -17.03
C PRO A 22 10.90 31.53 -16.61
N ARG A 23 9.92 30.93 -17.30
CA ARG A 23 9.54 29.54 -17.03
C ARG A 23 10.77 28.67 -17.27
N LYS A 24 11.20 27.92 -16.26
CA LYS A 24 12.29 26.95 -16.41
C LYS A 24 11.85 25.90 -17.42
N ILE A 25 12.43 25.92 -18.62
CA ILE A 25 12.14 24.93 -19.65
C ILE A 25 13.06 23.71 -19.50
N SER A 26 12.49 22.50 -19.54
CA SER A 26 13.27 21.25 -19.47
C SER A 26 13.91 20.86 -20.80
N THR A 27 13.36 21.38 -21.91
CA THR A 27 13.68 20.96 -23.27
C THR A 27 13.58 22.17 -24.20
N ALA A 28 14.59 22.39 -25.05
CA ALA A 28 14.52 23.40 -26.12
C ALA A 28 13.69 22.88 -27.31
N CYS A 29 13.09 23.77 -28.10
CA CYS A 29 12.43 23.38 -29.35
C CYS A 29 13.45 22.81 -30.37
N GLY A 30 12.98 22.04 -31.35
CA GLY A 30 13.81 21.38 -32.36
C GLY A 30 14.74 22.34 -33.13
N ALA A 31 14.23 23.52 -33.51
CA ALA A 31 15.03 24.52 -34.22
C ALA A 31 16.16 25.10 -33.35
N CYS A 32 15.90 25.40 -32.07
CA CYS A 32 16.93 25.86 -31.13
C CYS A 32 17.94 24.74 -30.81
N LYS A 33 17.50 23.48 -30.69
CA LYS A 33 18.38 22.31 -30.52
C LYS A 33 19.34 22.17 -31.71
N GLN A 34 18.82 22.21 -32.93
CA GLN A 34 19.62 22.06 -34.15
C GLN A 34 20.64 23.20 -34.30
N ARG A 35 20.26 24.42 -33.93
CA ARG A 35 21.12 25.62 -33.98
C ARG A 35 22.06 25.77 -32.78
N LYS A 36 21.92 24.93 -31.74
CA LYS A 36 22.67 25.03 -30.47
C LYS A 36 22.55 26.41 -29.80
N THR A 37 21.39 27.06 -29.89
CA THR A 37 21.13 28.38 -29.28
C THR A 37 20.20 28.28 -28.06
N LYS A 38 20.25 29.30 -27.19
CA LYS A 38 19.36 29.39 -26.03
C LYS A 38 17.90 29.47 -26.49
N CYS A 39 17.08 28.54 -26.03
CA CYS A 39 15.65 28.59 -26.21
C CYS A 39 15.02 29.36 -25.03
N SER A 40 14.17 30.35 -25.30
CA SER A 40 13.49 31.12 -24.27
C SER A 40 12.25 30.42 -23.68
N GLY A 41 11.76 29.37 -24.34
CA GLY A 41 10.48 28.75 -23.99
C GLY A 41 9.30 29.45 -24.67
N GLY A 42 8.10 28.90 -24.50
CA GLY A 42 6.89 29.37 -25.19
C GLY A 42 6.74 28.80 -26.60
N ASN A 43 5.58 29.03 -27.24
CA ASN A 43 5.32 28.57 -28.61
C ASN A 43 4.63 29.67 -29.43
N PRO A 44 5.33 30.30 -30.39
CA PRO A 44 6.74 30.11 -30.74
C PRO A 44 7.68 30.70 -29.68
N CYS A 45 8.87 30.11 -29.50
CA CYS A 45 9.91 30.73 -28.67
C CYS A 45 10.49 31.97 -29.37
N GLU A 46 11.03 32.91 -28.59
CA GLU A 46 11.52 34.23 -29.08
C GLU A 46 12.52 34.09 -30.24
N ALA A 47 13.49 33.17 -30.13
CA ALA A 47 14.46 32.92 -31.19
C ALA A 47 13.82 32.39 -32.48
N CYS A 48 12.73 31.63 -32.39
CA CYS A 48 11.98 31.15 -33.54
C CYS A 48 11.08 32.24 -34.14
N ALA A 49 10.49 33.09 -33.29
CA ALA A 49 9.66 34.22 -33.71
C ALA A 49 10.48 35.23 -34.54
N THR A 50 11.65 35.65 -34.03
CA THR A 50 12.55 36.59 -34.73
C THR A 50 13.01 36.05 -36.09
N ARG A 51 13.23 34.73 -36.17
CA ARG A 51 13.74 34.06 -37.38
C ARG A 51 12.63 33.58 -38.31
N LYS A 52 11.36 33.79 -37.95
CA LYS A 52 10.18 33.28 -38.68
C LYS A 52 10.32 31.78 -39.02
N SER A 53 10.91 31.00 -38.10
CA SER A 53 11.16 29.58 -38.30
C SER A 53 10.18 28.72 -37.48
N LEU A 54 9.85 27.54 -38.00
CA LEU A 54 8.94 26.60 -37.33
C LEU A 54 9.45 26.25 -35.92
N CYS A 55 8.61 26.45 -34.91
CA CYS A 55 8.91 26.17 -33.51
C CYS A 55 8.16 24.91 -33.06
N VAL A 56 8.83 23.77 -33.06
CA VAL A 56 8.23 22.50 -32.63
C VAL A 56 8.96 21.96 -31.42
N TYR A 57 8.22 21.62 -30.37
CA TYR A 57 8.74 20.88 -29.22
C TYR A 57 8.43 19.40 -29.41
N ASP A 58 9.47 18.59 -29.54
CA ASP A 58 9.32 17.14 -29.55
C ASP A 58 9.40 16.62 -28.11
N ALA A 59 8.23 16.23 -27.58
CA ALA A 59 8.10 15.65 -26.24
C ALA A 59 8.89 14.34 -26.07
N THR A 60 9.12 13.60 -27.16
CA THR A 60 9.86 12.33 -27.13
C THR A 60 11.36 12.53 -27.03
N SER A 61 11.87 13.72 -27.38
CA SER A 61 13.30 14.05 -27.36
C SER A 61 13.88 14.31 -25.97
N ASP A 62 13.06 14.34 -24.91
CA ASP A 62 13.53 14.44 -23.53
C ASP A 62 13.95 13.06 -22.99
N GLN A 63 15.12 12.61 -23.44
CA GLN A 63 15.69 11.32 -23.06
C GLN A 63 15.87 11.19 -21.53
N ARG A 64 16.07 12.31 -20.80
CA ARG A 64 16.17 12.30 -19.33
C ARG A 64 14.86 11.86 -18.69
N ARG A 65 13.72 12.41 -19.15
CA ARG A 65 12.39 11.98 -18.70
C ARG A 65 12.11 10.53 -19.06
N LYS A 66 12.49 10.08 -20.27
CA LYS A 66 12.34 8.68 -20.68
C LYS A 66 13.10 7.73 -19.74
N ILE A 67 14.36 8.05 -19.41
CA ILE A 67 15.18 7.24 -18.49
C ILE A 67 14.60 7.26 -17.08
N ALA A 68 14.18 8.42 -16.57
CA ALA A 68 13.57 8.54 -15.25
C ALA A 68 12.29 7.69 -15.15
N ASN A 69 11.38 7.83 -16.12
CA ASN A 69 10.14 7.05 -16.15
C ASN A 69 10.41 5.55 -16.29
N HIS A 70 11.40 5.16 -17.10
CA HIS A 70 11.76 3.75 -17.24
C HIS A 70 12.33 3.17 -15.94
N ARG A 71 13.17 3.92 -15.21
CA ARG A 71 13.67 3.51 -13.89
C ARG A 71 12.54 3.37 -12.88
N THR A 72 11.63 4.34 -12.82
CA THR A 72 10.47 4.27 -11.93
C THR A 72 9.56 3.10 -12.29
N ALA A 73 9.32 2.85 -13.58
CA ALA A 73 8.53 1.71 -14.04
C ALA A 73 9.19 0.38 -13.64
N GLN A 74 10.51 0.26 -13.79
CA GLN A 74 11.26 -0.92 -13.37
C GLN A 74 11.16 -1.13 -11.86
N GLU A 75 11.36 -0.06 -11.08
CA GLU A 75 11.27 -0.12 -9.61
C GLU A 75 9.87 -0.56 -9.15
N LEU A 76 8.82 -0.06 -9.80
CA LEU A 76 7.44 -0.49 -9.52
C LEU A 76 7.22 -1.96 -9.86
N ALA A 77 7.75 -2.44 -11.00
CA ALA A 77 7.67 -3.84 -11.37
C ALA A 77 8.40 -4.75 -10.37
N ASP A 78 9.61 -4.37 -9.94
CA ASP A 78 10.39 -5.12 -8.96
C ASP A 78 9.67 -5.17 -7.59
N LYS A 79 9.09 -4.05 -7.16
CA LYS A 79 8.26 -3.98 -5.93
C LYS A 79 7.01 -4.84 -6.04
N GLN A 80 6.37 -4.86 -7.21
CA GLN A 80 5.19 -5.69 -7.43
C GLN A 80 5.52 -7.18 -7.31
N VAL A 81 6.61 -7.64 -7.92
CA VAL A 81 7.08 -9.03 -7.77
C VAL A 81 7.40 -9.35 -6.30
N ALA A 82 8.00 -8.42 -5.55
CA ALA A 82 8.27 -8.62 -4.13
C ALA A 82 6.97 -8.74 -3.31
N LEU A 83 5.98 -7.89 -3.58
CA LEU A 83 4.67 -7.94 -2.93
C LEU A 83 3.94 -9.26 -3.22
N GLU A 84 3.95 -9.72 -4.47
CA GLU A 84 3.35 -11.00 -4.86
C GLU A 84 3.99 -12.17 -4.10
N ARG A 85 5.32 -12.17 -3.91
CA ARG A 85 6.03 -13.18 -3.10
C ARG A 85 5.60 -13.14 -1.63
N HIS A 86 5.43 -11.95 -1.06
CA HIS A 86 4.95 -11.80 0.32
C HIS A 86 3.49 -12.24 0.47
N GLN A 87 2.62 -11.92 -0.49
CA GLN A 87 1.23 -12.38 -0.53
C GLN A 87 1.15 -13.91 -0.62
N GLN A 88 1.97 -14.54 -1.46
CA GLN A 88 2.06 -16.00 -1.54
C GLN A 88 2.45 -16.63 -0.20
N LEU A 89 3.44 -16.06 0.48
CA LEU A 89 3.88 -16.56 1.78
C LEU A 89 2.80 -16.37 2.85
N LEU A 90 2.31 -15.14 3.05
CA LEU A 90 1.33 -14.82 4.09
C LEU A 90 0.00 -15.53 3.85
N GLY A 91 -0.50 -15.46 2.62
CA GLY A 91 -1.74 -16.12 2.23
C GLY A 91 -1.62 -17.63 2.34
N GLY A 92 -0.51 -18.22 1.92
CA GLY A 92 -0.31 -19.67 2.00
C GLY A 92 -0.27 -20.16 3.45
N ILE A 93 0.38 -19.41 4.36
CA ILE A 93 0.34 -19.69 5.81
C ILE A 93 -1.10 -19.70 6.31
N ILE A 94 -1.87 -18.65 6.00
CA ILE A 94 -3.27 -18.52 6.41
C ILE A 94 -4.11 -19.67 5.83
N ALA A 95 -3.93 -20.01 4.56
CA ALA A 95 -4.64 -21.07 3.89
C ALA A 95 -4.32 -22.45 4.49
N THR A 96 -3.05 -22.73 4.79
CA THR A 96 -2.64 -23.98 5.47
C THR A 96 -3.29 -24.10 6.83
N VAL A 97 -3.34 -23.03 7.63
CA VAL A 97 -4.01 -23.05 8.95
C VAL A 97 -5.52 -23.24 8.81
N ARG A 98 -6.16 -22.65 7.80
CA ARG A 98 -7.61 -22.74 7.59
C ARG A 98 -8.06 -24.10 7.04
N ALA A 99 -7.28 -24.72 6.17
CA ALA A 99 -7.74 -25.85 5.34
C ALA A 99 -6.76 -27.03 5.23
N GLY A 100 -5.54 -26.93 5.77
CA GLY A 100 -4.50 -27.96 5.65
C GLY A 100 -4.67 -29.17 6.57
N GLY A 101 -5.62 -29.13 7.51
CA GLY A 101 -5.77 -30.16 8.53
C GLY A 101 -4.64 -30.15 9.56
N LEU A 102 -4.68 -31.10 10.50
CA LEU A 102 -3.76 -31.14 11.63
C LEU A 102 -2.30 -31.37 11.19
N SER A 103 -2.04 -32.36 10.33
CA SER A 103 -0.68 -32.69 9.88
C SER A 103 0.01 -31.52 9.19
N ALA A 104 -0.63 -30.88 8.20
CA ALA A 104 -0.01 -29.78 7.47
C ALA A 104 0.18 -28.53 8.37
N THR A 105 -0.74 -28.30 9.31
CA THR A 105 -0.61 -27.21 10.27
C THR A 105 0.53 -27.45 11.27
N GLU A 106 0.67 -28.67 11.78
CA GLU A 106 1.76 -29.05 12.67
C GLU A 106 3.11 -28.98 11.96
N ASP A 107 3.17 -29.44 10.70
CA ASP A 107 4.36 -29.35 9.86
C ASP A 107 4.76 -27.90 9.61
N LEU A 108 3.80 -27.04 9.29
CA LEU A 108 4.04 -25.60 9.13
C LEU A 108 4.58 -24.97 10.41
N ILE A 109 3.98 -25.25 11.57
CA ILE A 109 4.43 -24.74 12.87
C ILE A 109 5.85 -25.25 13.18
N ARG A 110 6.15 -26.51 12.88
CA ARG A 110 7.48 -27.09 13.05
C ARG A 110 8.53 -26.37 12.22
N VAL A 111 8.23 -26.11 10.93
CA VAL A 111 9.13 -25.36 10.04
C VAL A 111 9.32 -23.92 10.52
N MET A 112 8.27 -23.25 11.00
CA MET A 112 8.41 -21.90 11.55
C MET A 112 9.30 -21.87 12.81
N ARG A 113 9.13 -22.86 13.69
CA ARG A 113 9.88 -22.95 14.97
C ARG A 113 11.33 -23.40 14.80
N SER A 114 11.68 -24.06 13.70
CA SER A 114 13.06 -24.48 13.44
C SER A 114 13.99 -23.32 13.04
N GLY A 115 13.45 -22.11 12.85
CA GLY A 115 14.25 -20.92 12.55
C GLY A 115 14.79 -20.88 11.12
N VAL A 116 14.15 -21.55 10.17
CA VAL A 116 14.53 -21.48 8.75
C VAL A 116 14.37 -20.07 8.20
N ASP A 117 15.13 -19.77 7.15
CA ASP A 117 14.97 -18.52 6.43
C ASP A 117 13.61 -18.43 5.70
N LEU A 118 13.22 -17.20 5.34
CA LEU A 118 11.94 -16.93 4.66
C LEU A 118 11.83 -17.61 3.29
N SER A 119 12.94 -17.89 2.60
CA SER A 119 12.92 -18.51 1.28
C SER A 119 12.56 -19.99 1.39
N GLN A 120 13.11 -20.67 2.39
CA GLN A 120 12.78 -22.07 2.71
C GLN A 120 11.34 -22.19 3.22
N LEU A 121 10.91 -21.29 4.11
CA LEU A 121 9.51 -21.25 4.56
C LEU A 121 8.55 -21.01 3.38
N ALA A 122 8.86 -20.05 2.50
CA ALA A 122 8.05 -19.78 1.31
C ALA A 122 8.05 -20.95 0.31
N ALA A 123 9.13 -21.72 0.21
CA ALA A 123 9.15 -22.93 -0.59
C ALA A 123 8.24 -24.01 0.00
N HIS A 124 8.30 -24.24 1.32
CA HIS A 124 7.42 -25.17 2.02
C HIS A 124 5.95 -24.80 1.84
N VAL A 125 5.58 -23.55 2.13
CA VAL A 125 4.20 -23.06 1.99
C VAL A 125 3.68 -23.17 0.56
N ARG A 126 4.50 -22.83 -0.45
CA ARG A 126 4.11 -23.00 -1.87
C ARG A 126 3.92 -24.46 -2.24
N ASN A 127 4.74 -25.36 -1.72
CA ASN A 127 4.60 -26.79 -1.94
C ASN A 127 3.29 -27.32 -1.34
N GLU A 128 2.97 -26.95 -0.11
CA GLU A 128 1.71 -27.30 0.55
C GLU A 128 0.49 -26.79 -0.23
N CYS A 129 0.51 -25.52 -0.65
CA CYS A 129 -0.57 -24.94 -1.46
C CYS A 129 -0.75 -25.67 -2.80
N ARG A 130 0.34 -26.16 -3.41
CA ARG A 130 0.27 -26.91 -4.67
C ARG A 130 -0.19 -28.36 -4.48
N ALA A 131 0.17 -28.98 -3.36
CA ALA A 131 -0.10 -30.39 -3.08
C ALA A 131 -1.51 -30.64 -2.52
N ASN A 132 -2.13 -29.63 -1.92
CA ASN A 132 -3.44 -29.76 -1.27
C ASN A 132 -4.48 -28.81 -1.87
N ILE A 133 -5.49 -29.39 -2.54
CA ILE A 133 -6.57 -28.65 -3.21
C ILE A 133 -7.36 -27.78 -2.22
N ALA A 134 -7.59 -28.24 -0.99
CA ALA A 134 -8.32 -27.47 0.00
C ALA A 134 -7.54 -26.22 0.44
N ILE A 135 -6.21 -26.35 0.59
CA ILE A 135 -5.34 -25.19 0.86
C ILE A 135 -5.35 -24.23 -0.33
N GLN A 136 -5.23 -24.74 -1.56
CA GLN A 136 -5.27 -23.90 -2.75
C GLN A 136 -6.59 -23.10 -2.84
N GLN A 137 -7.72 -23.77 -2.66
CA GLN A 137 -9.04 -23.13 -2.68
C GLN A 137 -9.19 -22.09 -1.56
N ALA A 138 -8.69 -22.40 -0.37
CA ALA A 138 -8.68 -21.46 0.74
C ALA A 138 -7.80 -20.23 0.46
N PHE A 139 -6.68 -20.41 -0.25
CA PHE A 139 -5.79 -19.33 -0.67
C PHE A 139 -6.46 -18.38 -1.67
N GLU A 140 -7.15 -18.92 -2.67
CA GLU A 140 -7.84 -18.14 -3.71
C GLU A 140 -8.98 -17.27 -3.14
N GLN A 141 -9.51 -17.61 -1.96
CA GLN A 141 -10.54 -16.85 -1.26
C GLN A 141 -9.99 -15.76 -0.33
N ILE A 142 -8.66 -15.62 -0.21
CA ILE A 142 -8.06 -14.60 0.66
C ILE A 142 -8.13 -13.24 -0.01
N ASP A 143 -8.82 -12.29 0.65
CA ASP A 143 -8.74 -10.88 0.32
C ASP A 143 -7.47 -10.28 0.95
N PHE A 144 -6.56 -9.78 0.12
CA PHE A 144 -5.33 -9.12 0.55
C PHE A 144 -5.50 -7.59 0.70
N VAL A 145 -6.71 -7.06 0.52
CA VAL A 145 -7.02 -5.66 0.79
C VAL A 145 -7.12 -5.44 2.30
N ILE A 146 -6.12 -4.75 2.86
CA ILE A 146 -6.15 -4.30 4.24
C ILE A 146 -6.72 -2.88 4.28
N ASN A 147 -7.95 -2.74 4.78
CA ASN A 147 -8.58 -1.43 4.98
C ASN A 147 -8.06 -0.77 6.28
N GLY A 148 -7.67 0.50 6.20
CA GLY A 148 -7.20 1.29 7.34
C GLY A 148 -5.96 2.14 7.01
N GLY A 149 -5.80 3.27 7.70
CA GLY A 149 -4.54 4.02 7.64
C GLY A 149 -3.41 3.22 8.28
N THR A 150 -2.15 3.50 7.91
CA THR A 150 -0.96 2.89 8.52
C THR A 150 -0.75 3.30 9.99
N GLU A 151 -1.49 4.30 10.45
CA GLU A 151 -1.49 4.76 11.84
C GLU A 151 -2.36 3.81 12.68
N LEU A 152 -1.70 3.02 13.54
CA LEU A 152 -2.39 2.25 14.56
C LEU A 152 -3.10 3.22 15.54
N PRO A 153 -4.39 3.04 15.85
CA PRO A 153 -5.02 3.81 16.93
C PRO A 153 -4.26 3.57 18.24
N SER A 154 -4.08 4.65 19.01
CA SER A 154 -3.38 4.62 20.31
C SER A 154 -3.96 3.51 21.20
N PRO A 155 -3.15 2.78 22.00
CA PRO A 155 -3.61 1.67 22.85
C PRO A 155 -4.81 2.00 23.75
N ALA A 156 -5.06 3.28 24.02
CA ALA A 156 -6.23 3.76 24.76
C ALA A 156 -7.58 3.58 24.03
N GLN A 157 -7.60 3.37 22.71
CA GLN A 157 -8.84 3.27 21.92
C GLN A 157 -9.39 1.84 21.81
N MET A 158 -8.68 0.84 22.35
CA MET A 158 -9.07 -0.57 22.27
C MET A 158 -9.89 -1.05 23.48
N GLN A 159 -10.15 -0.18 24.45
CA GLN A 159 -11.06 -0.45 25.57
C GLN A 159 -12.37 0.29 25.33
N VAL A 160 -13.37 -0.35 24.69
CA VAL A 160 -14.78 -0.41 25.14
C VAL A 160 -15.51 -1.42 24.23
N LEU A 161 -15.63 -2.67 24.67
CA LEU A 161 -16.84 -3.44 24.40
C LEU A 161 -17.60 -3.47 25.73
N PRO A 162 -18.80 -2.87 25.84
CA PRO A 162 -19.62 -3.08 27.02
C PRO A 162 -20.02 -4.55 27.03
N ARG A 163 -19.63 -5.26 28.09
CA ARG A 163 -20.30 -6.50 28.48
C ARG A 163 -21.74 -6.09 28.82
N GLU A 164 -22.67 -6.36 27.91
CA GLU A 164 -24.08 -6.32 28.25
C GLU A 164 -24.30 -7.33 29.37
N GLY A 165 -24.56 -6.80 30.57
CA GLY A 165 -24.99 -7.57 31.71
C GLY A 165 -26.42 -8.03 31.44
N SER A 166 -26.58 -9.31 31.09
CA SER A 166 -27.87 -9.98 31.25
C SER A 166 -28.18 -10.06 32.74
N ARG A 167 -28.95 -9.07 33.20
CA ARG A 167 -29.75 -9.13 34.42
C ARG A 167 -30.62 -10.39 34.36
N GLY A 168 -30.63 -11.10 35.48
CA GLY A 168 -31.40 -12.32 35.65
C GLY A 168 -32.91 -12.10 35.56
N SER A 169 -33.58 -13.17 35.15
CA SER A 169 -34.94 -13.49 35.53
C SER A 169 -34.87 -14.86 36.21
N GLU A 170 -34.95 -14.86 37.54
CA GLU A 170 -35.26 -16.04 38.32
C GLU A 170 -36.75 -16.33 38.11
N GLU A 171 -37.09 -17.44 37.45
CA GLU A 171 -38.36 -18.12 37.67
C GLU A 171 -38.11 -19.62 37.81
N GLN A 172 -38.73 -20.14 38.87
CA GLN A 172 -38.59 -21.47 39.47
C GLN A 172 -39.36 -22.54 38.68
N SER A 173 -39.16 -23.79 39.11
CA SER A 173 -39.87 -25.05 38.76
C SER A 173 -39.34 -25.76 37.50
N ASP A 174 -39.09 -27.07 37.43
CA ASP A 174 -39.20 -28.16 38.41
C ASP A 174 -38.26 -29.32 38.03
N ASN A 175 -37.69 -29.92 39.07
CA ASN A 175 -37.36 -31.33 39.26
C ASN A 175 -37.22 -32.27 38.02
N SER A 176 -36.01 -32.76 37.74
CA SER A 176 -35.76 -34.21 37.68
C SER A 176 -34.27 -34.55 37.75
N SER A 177 -33.95 -35.41 38.70
CA SER A 177 -32.61 -35.87 39.04
C SER A 177 -32.05 -36.85 38.00
N THR A 178 -30.76 -36.74 37.69
CA THR A 178 -29.90 -37.92 37.50
C THR A 178 -28.45 -37.56 37.81
N ARG A 179 -27.98 -38.09 38.95
CA ARG A 179 -26.59 -37.98 39.41
C ARG A 179 -25.74 -38.97 38.63
N PHE A 180 -24.61 -38.53 38.10
CA PHE A 180 -23.50 -39.41 37.71
C PHE A 180 -22.31 -39.16 38.66
N PRO A 181 -21.68 -40.21 39.21
CA PRO A 181 -20.56 -40.10 40.14
C PRO A 181 -19.23 -39.77 39.42
N PRO A 182 -18.23 -39.21 40.13
CA PRO A 182 -16.94 -38.87 39.57
C PRO A 182 -16.03 -40.11 39.47
N SER A 183 -15.48 -40.37 38.28
CA SER A 183 -14.47 -41.42 38.08
C SER A 183 -13.06 -40.91 38.41
N ASP A 184 -12.34 -41.74 39.16
CA ASP A 184 -10.96 -41.59 39.64
C ASP A 184 -9.95 -41.25 38.55
N ARG A 185 -9.05 -40.30 38.87
CA ARG A 185 -7.82 -40.04 38.11
C ARG A 185 -6.68 -40.88 38.69
N PRO A 186 -5.94 -41.68 37.89
CA PRO A 186 -4.71 -42.31 38.36
C PRO A 186 -3.57 -41.28 38.44
N LYS A 187 -2.85 -41.31 39.57
CA LYS A 187 -1.53 -40.66 39.77
C LYS A 187 -0.53 -41.24 38.76
N MET A 188 0.20 -40.38 38.06
CA MET A 188 1.47 -40.77 37.43
C MET A 188 2.60 -39.87 37.92
N ASP A 189 3.69 -40.54 38.25
CA ASP A 189 4.86 -40.06 38.95
C ASP A 189 5.68 -39.03 38.15
N ARG A 190 6.31 -38.17 38.94
CA ARG A 190 7.20 -37.07 38.55
C ARG A 190 8.53 -37.65 38.08
N LEU A 191 8.80 -37.62 36.77
CA LEU A 191 10.11 -37.95 36.21
C LEU A 191 11.04 -36.73 36.32
N GLU A 192 12.11 -36.88 37.11
CA GLU A 192 13.24 -35.96 37.22
C GLU A 192 14.10 -35.96 35.95
N TRP A 193 14.57 -34.79 35.54
CA TRP A 193 15.53 -34.62 34.43
C TRP A 193 16.94 -34.39 34.99
N PRO A 194 17.99 -35.08 34.50
CA PRO A 194 19.37 -34.84 34.90
C PRO A 194 19.94 -33.53 34.34
N ARG A 195 20.93 -32.97 35.07
CA ARG A 195 21.67 -31.74 34.74
C ARG A 195 22.59 -31.86 33.54
#